data_AF-A0A9Q3FEH7-F1
#
_entry.id   AF-A0A9Q3FEH7-F1
#
_cell.length_a   1.000
_cell.length_b   1.000
_cell.length_c   1.000
_cell.angle_alpha   90.00
_cell.angle_beta   90.00
_cell.angle_gamma   90.00
#
_symmetry.space_group_name_H-M   'P 1'
#
loop_
_entity.id
_entity.type
_entity.pdbx_description
1 polymer ?
#
loop_
_entity_poly.entity_id
_entity_poly.type
_entity_poly.pdbx_seq_one_letter_code
_entity_poly.pdbx_strand_id
1 'polypeptide(L)'
;MDWVTALPPGGDKSYNACPFIVDRYSKTPIFLPCHKYDTAMDTALLIWNRVISHTGLFKNIISDKDPKFTSALWTNLHKILGTKLSFSTSYHPQTDGLSERRIQTLEEMISRFCSYAPELKDSDGFTHAWLTLIPALELA
;
A
#
# COMPACT_ATOMS: atom_id res chain seq x y z
N MET A 1 6.49 -3.67 1.74
CA MET A 1 5.09 -3.29 1.92
C MET A 1 5.08 -2.15 2.89
N ASP A 2 4.35 -1.10 2.56
CA ASP A 2 4.32 0.12 3.35
C ASP A 2 2.97 0.82 3.09
N TRP A 3 2.68 1.85 3.87
CA TRP A 3 1.34 2.40 4.06
C TRP A 3 1.33 3.91 3.88
N VAL A 4 0.56 4.41 2.90
CA VAL A 4 0.20 5.83 2.89
C VAL A 4 -1.14 6.00 3.60
N THR A 5 -1.16 6.85 4.62
CA THR A 5 -2.39 7.21 5.35
C THR A 5 -2.71 8.69 5.22
N ALA A 6 -3.92 9.06 5.64
CA ALA A 6 -4.39 10.44 5.64
C ALA A 6 -4.47 11.05 4.23
N LEU A 7 -4.78 10.21 3.24
CA LEU A 7 -5.15 10.67 1.91
C LEU A 7 -6.52 11.36 1.94
N PRO A 8 -6.77 12.36 1.09
CA PRO A 8 -8.12 12.88 0.90
C PRO A 8 -9.07 11.75 0.44
N PRO A 9 -10.37 11.81 0.79
CA PRO A 9 -11.34 10.82 0.35
C PRO A 9 -11.35 10.65 -1.17
N GLY A 10 -11.02 9.45 -1.65
CA GLY A 10 -10.95 9.11 -3.07
C GLY A 10 -12.14 8.25 -3.54
N GLY A 11 -12.69 8.60 -4.71
CA GLY A 11 -13.81 7.94 -5.37
C GLY A 11 -15.09 7.79 -4.54
N ASP A 12 -16.07 7.07 -5.11
CA ASP A 12 -17.40 6.89 -4.51
C ASP A 12 -17.37 6.23 -3.12
N LYS A 13 -16.33 5.44 -2.85
CA LYS A 13 -16.14 4.73 -1.58
C LYS A 13 -15.35 5.53 -0.54
N SER A 14 -14.92 6.75 -0.87
CA SER A 14 -14.21 7.66 0.05
C SER A 14 -12.97 7.02 0.70
N TYR A 15 -12.15 6.32 -0.09
CA TYR A 15 -10.92 5.71 0.41
C TYR A 15 -9.92 6.78 0.87
N ASN A 16 -9.29 6.58 2.03
CA ASN A 16 -8.41 7.58 2.66
C ASN A 16 -7.07 6.99 3.14
N ALA A 17 -6.78 5.75 2.74
CA ALA A 17 -5.49 5.10 2.90
C ALA A 17 -5.21 4.21 1.70
N CYS A 18 -3.93 3.91 1.47
CA CYS A 18 -3.51 3.04 0.40
C CYS A 18 -2.25 2.27 0.80
N PRO A 19 -2.38 1.02 1.29
CA PRO A 19 -1.27 0.07 1.25
C PRO A 19 -0.72 -0.05 -0.16
N PHE A 20 0.58 -0.21 -0.26
CA PHE A 20 1.23 -0.56 -1.51
C PHE A 20 2.25 -1.68 -1.30
N ILE A 21 2.29 -2.54 -2.31
CA ILE A 21 3.12 -3.74 -2.33
C ILE A 21 3.95 -3.69 -3.60
N VAL A 22 5.26 -3.79 -3.45
CA VAL A 22 6.16 -3.94 -4.59
C VAL A 22 6.68 -5.36 -4.57
N ASP A 23 6.40 -6.12 -5.63
CA ASP A 23 7.07 -7.39 -5.82
C ASP A 23 8.53 -7.13 -6.22
N ARG A 24 9.46 -7.71 -5.47
CA ARG A 24 10.89 -7.47 -5.68
C ARG A 24 11.42 -8.07 -6.97
N TYR A 25 10.72 -9.04 -7.56
CA TYR A 25 11.13 -9.66 -8.82
C TYR A 25 10.62 -8.88 -10.04
N SER A 26 9.30 -8.74 -10.19
CA SER A 26 8.69 -7.99 -11.29
C SER A 26 8.90 -6.48 -11.21
N LYS A 27 9.19 -5.96 -10.01
CA LYS A 27 9.29 -4.53 -9.69
C LYS A 27 7.99 -3.75 -9.89
N THR A 28 6.87 -4.45 -10.12
CA THR A 28 5.55 -3.85 -10.28
C THR A 28 5.02 -3.42 -8.91
N PRO A 29 4.64 -2.14 -8.74
CA PRO A 29 3.88 -1.72 -7.58
C PRO A 29 2.41 -2.11 -7.75
N ILE A 30 1.78 -2.51 -6.65
CA ILE A 30 0.35 -2.80 -6.57
C ILE A 30 -0.22 -1.91 -5.47
N PHE A 31 -1.23 -1.12 -5.81
CA PHE A 31 -1.90 -0.23 -4.87
C PHE A 31 -3.23 -0.83 -4.43
N LEU A 32 -3.49 -0.68 -3.12
CA LEU A 32 -4.64 -1.28 -2.47
C LEU A 32 -5.45 -0.20 -1.75
N PRO A 33 -6.30 0.57 -2.44
CA PRO A 33 -7.14 1.58 -1.79
C PRO A 33 -8.02 0.98 -0.70
N CYS A 34 -7.98 1.60 0.47
CA CYS A 34 -8.69 1.14 1.65
C CYS A 34 -9.01 2.30 2.59
N HIS A 35 -9.56 2.00 3.76
CA HIS A 35 -9.81 2.98 4.81
C HIS A 35 -8.74 2.90 5.89
N LYS A 36 -8.36 4.06 6.43
CA LYS A 36 -7.33 4.21 7.47
C LYS A 36 -7.61 3.30 8.67
N TYR A 37 -8.87 3.19 9.05
CA TYR A 37 -9.32 2.43 10.21
C TYR A 37 -9.72 0.98 9.89
N ASP A 38 -9.44 0.49 8.68
CA ASP A 38 -9.63 -0.91 8.34
C ASP A 38 -8.87 -1.80 9.31
N THR A 39 -9.51 -2.88 9.74
CA THR A 39 -8.93 -3.82 10.68
C THR A 39 -7.80 -4.63 10.03
N ALA A 40 -7.02 -5.33 10.85
CA ALA A 40 -6.02 -6.28 10.34
C ALA A 40 -6.66 -7.38 9.48
N MET A 41 -7.92 -7.78 9.78
CA MET A 41 -8.65 -8.77 8.99
C MET A 41 -9.04 -8.22 7.62
N ASP A 42 -9.59 -7.00 7.58
CA ASP A 42 -9.97 -6.34 6.32
C ASP A 42 -8.75 -6.17 5.41
N THR A 43 -7.63 -5.76 6.00
CA THR A 43 -6.34 -5.61 5.30
C THR A 43 -5.84 -6.96 4.78
N ALA A 44 -5.93 -8.02 5.58
CA ALA A 44 -5.53 -9.36 5.16
C ALA A 44 -6.38 -9.88 3.99
N LEU A 45 -7.70 -9.69 4.05
CA LEU A 45 -8.61 -10.05 2.96
C LEU A 45 -8.33 -9.24 1.69
N LEU A 46 -8.06 -7.94 1.82
CA LEU A 46 -7.73 -7.08 0.69
C LEU A 46 -6.46 -7.57 -0.03
N ILE A 47 -5.40 -7.87 0.71
CA ILE A 47 -4.14 -8.38 0.17
C ILE A 47 -4.34 -9.77 -0.43
N TRP A 48 -5.12 -10.63 0.22
CA TRP A 48 -5.43 -11.96 -0.29
C TRP A 48 -6.12 -11.90 -1.66
N ASN A 49 -7.19 -11.11 -1.74
CA ASN A 49 -8.05 -11.04 -2.92
C ASN A 49 -7.38 -10.33 -4.10
N ARG A 50 -6.53 -9.34 -3.86
CA ARG A 50 -5.96 -8.49 -4.92
C ARG A 50 -4.52 -8.81 -5.27
N VAL A 51 -3.79 -9.50 -4.39
CA VAL A 51 -2.37 -9.78 -4.62
C VAL A 51 -2.12 -11.28 -4.67
N ILE A 52 -2.42 -11.99 -3.59
CA ILE A 52 -2.11 -13.43 -3.50
C ILE A 52 -2.85 -14.25 -4.57
N SER A 53 -4.09 -13.88 -4.90
CA SER A 53 -4.87 -14.48 -5.98
C SER A 53 -4.20 -14.38 -7.36
N HIS A 54 -3.42 -13.34 -7.61
CA HIS A 54 -2.79 -13.05 -8.90
C HIS A 54 -1.32 -13.47 -8.95
N THR A 55 -0.56 -13.21 -7.88
CA THR A 55 0.90 -13.46 -7.82
C THR A 55 1.24 -14.80 -7.17
N GLY A 56 0.29 -15.44 -6.50
CA GLY A 56 0.54 -16.56 -5.60
C GLY A 56 1.13 -16.11 -4.26
N LEU A 57 1.58 -17.09 -3.47
CA LEU A 57 2.11 -16.85 -2.11
C LEU A 57 3.52 -16.27 -2.13
N PHE A 58 3.74 -15.26 -1.31
CA PHE A 58 5.07 -14.70 -1.08
C PHE A 58 5.93 -15.63 -0.22
N LYS A 59 7.21 -15.76 -0.59
CA LYS A 59 8.21 -16.46 0.23
C LYS A 59 8.67 -15.61 1.43
N ASN A 60 8.82 -14.31 1.22
CA ASN A 60 9.23 -13.36 2.25
C ASN A 60 8.54 -12.02 2.03
N ILE A 61 7.96 -11.47 3.09
CA ILE A 61 7.37 -10.13 3.11
C ILE A 61 8.23 -9.26 4.01
N ILE A 62 8.64 -8.11 3.47
CA ILE A 62 9.30 -7.05 4.23
C ILE A 62 8.29 -5.92 4.40
N SER A 63 7.94 -5.59 5.64
CA SER A 63 7.03 -4.48 5.96
C SER A 63 7.61 -3.59 7.05
N ASP A 64 7.05 -2.41 7.22
CA ASP A 64 7.27 -1.61 8.42
C ASP A 64 6.59 -2.25 9.64
N LYS A 65 6.67 -1.57 10.79
CA LYS A 65 6.08 -2.03 12.06
C LYS A 65 4.66 -1.54 12.28
N ASP A 66 3.89 -1.27 11.22
CA ASP A 66 2.48 -0.90 11.36
C ASP A 66 1.73 -1.96 12.21
N PRO A 67 0.85 -1.54 13.15
CA PRO A 67 0.09 -2.45 14.01
C PRO A 67 -0.69 -3.53 13.25
N LYS A 68 -1.10 -3.27 12.00
CA LYS A 68 -1.81 -4.24 11.16
C LYS A 68 -0.90 -5.41 10.77
N PHE A 69 0.35 -5.13 10.43
CA PHE A 69 1.36 -6.13 10.04
C PHE A 69 2.04 -6.82 11.23
N THR A 70 1.97 -6.23 12.41
CA THR A 70 2.47 -6.84 13.65
C THR A 70 1.38 -7.57 14.44
N SER A 71 0.13 -7.55 13.96
CA SER A 71 -1.00 -8.19 14.62
C SER A 71 -0.86 -9.72 14.73
N ALA A 72 -1.49 -10.29 15.76
CA ALA A 72 -1.56 -11.74 15.93
C ALA A 72 -2.22 -12.45 14.73
N LEU A 73 -3.21 -11.80 14.11
CA LEU A 73 -3.87 -12.31 12.91
C LEU A 73 -2.88 -12.44 11.76
N TRP A 74 -2.17 -11.35 11.44
CA TRP A 74 -1.22 -11.31 10.32
C TRP A 74 -0.05 -12.29 10.51
N THR A 75 0.52 -12.31 11.72
CA THR A 75 1.64 -13.19 12.05
C THR A 75 1.24 -14.67 12.01
N ASN A 76 0.06 -15.04 12.54
CA ASN A 76 -0.42 -16.42 12.49
C ASN A 76 -0.81 -16.84 11.07
N LEU A 77 -1.44 -15.96 10.29
CA LEU A 77 -1.78 -16.22 8.89
C LEU A 77 -0.53 -16.60 8.09
N HIS A 78 0.52 -15.78 8.14
CA HIS A 78 1.74 -16.05 7.39
C HIS A 78 2.54 -17.25 7.91
N LYS A 79 2.43 -17.57 9.22
CA LYS A 79 2.98 -18.81 9.77
C LYS A 79 2.33 -20.05 9.15
N ILE A 80 1.01 -20.04 8.94
CA ILE A 80 0.27 -21.13 8.29
C ILE A 80 0.64 -21.22 6.80
N LEU A 81 0.77 -20.06 6.14
CA LEU A 81 1.12 -19.99 4.72
C LEU A 81 2.60 -20.32 4.42
N GLY A 82 3.44 -20.46 5.45
CA GLY A 82 4.87 -20.67 5.29
C GLY A 82 5.63 -19.45 4.76
N THR A 83 5.03 -18.25 4.84
CA THR A 83 5.66 -17.00 4.44
C THR A 83 6.52 -16.44 5.57
N LYS A 84 7.78 -16.11 5.29
CA LYS A 84 8.63 -15.40 6.25
C LYS A 84 8.20 -13.93 6.34
N LEU A 85 8.00 -13.43 7.56
CA LEU A 85 7.81 -12.00 7.82
C LEU A 85 9.12 -11.40 8.31
N SER A 86 9.52 -10.27 7.74
CA SER A 86 10.66 -9.47 8.17
C SER A 86 10.19 -8.03 8.35
N PHE A 87 10.44 -7.45 9.52
CA PHE A 87 10.07 -6.06 9.78
C PHE A 87 11.28 -5.16 9.57
N SER A 88 11.12 -4.09 8.80
CA SER A 88 12.17 -3.09 8.65
C SER A 88 12.42 -2.42 10.00
N THR A 89 13.69 -2.26 10.35
CA THR A 89 14.07 -1.31 11.39
C THR A 89 14.09 0.05 10.73
N SER A 90 13.35 1.02 11.28
CA SER A 90 13.45 2.43 10.90
C SER A 90 14.92 2.79 10.70
N TYR A 91 15.27 3.20 9.47
CA TYR A 91 16.62 3.57 9.04
C TYR A 91 17.69 2.47 8.97
N HIS A 92 17.52 1.41 8.15
CA HIS A 92 18.68 0.70 7.57
C HIS A 92 18.35 0.15 6.17
N PRO A 93 18.69 0.87 5.09
CA PRO A 93 18.53 0.39 3.72
C PRO A 93 19.59 -0.68 3.45
N GLN A 94 19.33 -1.90 3.90
CA GLN A 94 20.19 -3.04 3.59
C GLN A 94 19.62 -3.78 2.38
N THR A 95 20.32 -3.57 1.26
CA THR A 95 20.32 -4.35 0.02
C THR A 95 19.20 -4.13 -1.01
N ASP A 96 18.07 -3.50 -0.71
CA ASP A 96 17.00 -3.25 -1.70
C ASP A 96 16.49 -1.81 -1.71
N GLY A 97 17.43 -0.86 -1.69
CA GLY A 97 17.13 0.57 -1.76
C GLY A 97 16.37 0.99 -3.03
N LEU A 98 16.28 0.13 -4.07
CA LEU A 98 15.46 0.40 -5.26
C LEU A 98 13.97 0.26 -4.95
N SER A 99 13.56 -0.82 -4.29
CA SER A 99 12.16 -1.01 -3.91
C SER A 99 11.74 0.06 -2.89
N GLU A 100 12.61 0.40 -1.93
CA GLU A 100 12.38 1.49 -0.97
C GLU A 100 12.27 2.86 -1.65
N ARG A 101 13.17 3.19 -2.60
CA ARG A 101 13.09 4.46 -3.36
C ARG A 101 11.83 4.53 -4.22
N ARG A 102 11.41 3.42 -4.84
CA ARG A 102 10.15 3.37 -5.60
C ARG A 102 8.96 3.66 -4.70
N ILE A 103 8.89 2.96 -3.57
CA ILE A 103 7.89 3.17 -2.53
C ILE A 103 7.80 4.65 -2.14
N GLN A 104 8.93 5.25 -1.79
CA GLN A 104 9.00 6.66 -1.40
C GLN A 104 8.57 7.59 -2.55
N THR A 105 9.01 7.31 -3.78
CA THR A 105 8.63 8.10 -4.96
C THR A 105 7.12 8.05 -5.21
N LEU A 106 6.51 6.86 -5.09
CA LEU A 106 5.07 6.67 -5.27
C LEU A 106 4.26 7.37 -4.17
N GLU A 107 4.71 7.27 -2.93
CA GLU A 107 4.12 8.01 -1.81
C GLU A 107 4.19 9.52 -2.03
N GLU A 108 5.34 10.04 -2.46
CA GLU A 108 5.51 11.46 -2.78
C GLU A 108 4.61 11.89 -3.95
N MET A 109 4.48 11.07 -5.00
CA MET A 109 3.61 11.37 -6.14
C MET A 109 2.15 11.49 -5.72
N ILE A 110 1.64 10.52 -4.96
CA ILE A 110 0.25 10.54 -4.47
C ILE A 110 0.06 11.71 -3.50
N SER A 111 0.99 11.92 -2.57
CA SER A 111 0.91 13.01 -1.58
C SER A 111 0.92 14.37 -2.25
N ARG A 112 1.79 14.58 -3.24
CA ARG A 112 1.85 15.84 -4.02
C ARG A 112 0.58 16.02 -4.84
N PHE A 113 0.11 14.99 -5.54
CA PHE A 113 -1.13 15.10 -6.29
C PHE A 113 -2.31 15.52 -5.39
N CYS A 114 -2.42 14.89 -4.22
CA CYS A 114 -3.41 15.22 -3.21
C CYS A 114 -3.21 16.62 -2.58
N SER A 115 -1.99 17.16 -2.55
CA SER A 115 -1.73 18.51 -2.04
C SER A 115 -1.95 19.63 -3.07
N TYR A 116 -1.71 19.36 -4.36
CA TYR A 116 -1.94 20.32 -5.48
C TYR A 116 -3.38 20.28 -6.02
N ALA A 117 -4.16 19.27 -5.64
CA ALA A 117 -5.58 19.10 -5.87
C ALA A 117 -6.53 20.29 -5.52
N PRO A 118 -6.20 21.30 -4.68
CA PRO A 118 -7.09 22.44 -4.46
C PRO A 118 -7.44 23.24 -5.74
N GLU A 119 -6.67 23.09 -6.82
CA GLU A 119 -6.91 23.73 -8.12
C GLU A 119 -7.81 22.89 -9.07
N LEU A 120 -8.05 21.62 -8.74
CA LEU A 120 -8.86 20.65 -9.50
C LEU A 120 -10.13 20.28 -8.74
N LYS A 121 -10.83 21.28 -8.22
CA LYS A 121 -12.09 21.11 -7.49
C LYS A 121 -13.25 20.87 -8.47
N ASP A 122 -13.82 19.67 -8.43
CA ASP A 122 -15.22 19.48 -8.81
C ASP A 122 -16.13 20.06 -7.71
N SER A 123 -17.45 20.10 -7.96
CA SER A 123 -18.48 20.75 -7.13
C SER A 123 -18.45 20.37 -5.64
N ASP A 124 -17.82 19.25 -5.30
CA ASP A 124 -17.85 18.63 -3.97
C ASP A 124 -16.56 18.91 -3.15
N GLY A 125 -15.62 19.70 -3.70
CA GLY A 125 -14.54 20.34 -2.93
C GLY A 125 -13.27 19.52 -2.67
N PHE A 126 -13.21 18.26 -3.11
CA PHE A 126 -11.99 17.43 -3.07
C PHE A 126 -11.72 16.79 -4.42
N THR A 127 -10.46 16.74 -4.86
CA THR A 127 -10.07 15.93 -6.03
C THR A 127 -10.13 14.46 -5.63
N HIS A 128 -11.30 13.87 -5.81
CA HIS A 128 -11.60 12.45 -5.58
C HIS A 128 -10.84 11.50 -6.55
N ALA A 129 -9.95 12.05 -7.39
CA ALA A 129 -9.35 11.38 -8.54
C ALA A 129 -7.98 10.73 -8.26
N TRP A 130 -7.44 10.71 -7.04
CA TRP A 130 -6.15 10.02 -6.83
C TRP A 130 -6.23 8.52 -7.16
N LEU A 131 -7.42 7.92 -7.05
CA LEU A 131 -7.68 6.56 -7.53
C LEU A 131 -7.50 6.40 -9.04
N THR A 132 -7.73 7.44 -9.84
CA THR A 132 -7.56 7.39 -11.30
C THR A 132 -6.09 7.38 -11.71
N LEU A 133 -5.19 7.76 -10.81
CA LEU A 133 -3.75 7.67 -11.04
C LEU A 133 -3.21 6.25 -10.84
N ILE A 134 -3.88 5.43 -10.04
CA ILE A 134 -3.39 4.11 -9.67
C ILE A 134 -3.03 3.26 -10.89
N PRO A 135 -3.88 3.12 -11.92
CA PRO A 135 -3.52 2.32 -13.09
C PRO A 135 -2.26 2.83 -13.80
N ALA A 136 -2.04 4.15 -13.82
CA ALA A 136 -0.84 4.74 -14.41
C ALA A 136 0.41 4.48 -13.54
N LEU A 137 0.28 4.55 -12.22
CA LEU A 137 1.36 4.28 -11.26
C LEU A 137 1.73 2.79 -11.22
N GLU A 138 0.79 1.89 -11.44
CA GLU A 138 1.03 0.44 -11.53
C GLU A 138 1.80 0.05 -12.81
N LEU A 139 1.81 0.92 -13.83
CA LEU A 139 2.49 0.73 -15.11
C LEU A 139 3.86 1.43 -15.22
N ALA A 140 4.24 2.25 -14.23
CA ALA A 140 5.48 3.03 -14.20
C ALA A 140 6.66 2.26 -13.61
#